data_AF-A0A970YC07-F1
#
_entry.id   AF-A0A970YC07-F1
#
_cell.length_a   1.000
_cell.length_b   1.000
_cell.length_c   1.000
_cell.angle_alpha   90.00
_cell.angle_beta   90.00
_cell.angle_gamma   90.00
#
_symmetry.space_group_name_H-M   'P 1'
#
loop_
_entity.id
_entity.type
_entity.pdbx_description
1 polymer ?
#
loop_
_entity_poly.entity_id
_entity_poly.type
_entity_poly.pdbx_seq_one_letter_code
_entity_poly.pdbx_strand_id
1 'polypeptide(L)'
;IGCSVADMDAIAARGIGKWGSYRHGAYLLTPQVGDDCRKGTMGHQGLYASTVISDEFSREYGVPAYLYDVVPTDELPEIACIGGIANYRRRVASHTLNCRATARKAAEMLERDPQDSTFVVTHMGGGFCTLLYKDGVIIETYSADEGSFTPERAGRIPPSYVIDVCTNPKYSEHDIRRILKQDVGLFGHLGTSNCVEVERRINDGDKKAELVYQAMAYQVSKDICSLGAVVCGDVDAIILTGGIARSAMFTAWIKKRVEFMAPVMIIPGSMETEALAGGVTRVLRGEEPVNSYEDVREHFLFEDLENQ
;
A
#
# COMPACT_ATOMS: atom_id res chain seq x y z
N ILE A 1 10.23 29.59 10.51
CA ILE A 1 11.29 28.76 11.13
C ILE A 1 12.42 28.70 10.11
N GLY A 2 13.61 29.22 10.45
CA GLY A 2 14.79 29.21 9.58
C GLY A 2 15.73 28.08 9.99
N CYS A 3 15.40 26.86 9.58
CA CYS A 3 16.25 25.69 9.81
C CYS A 3 17.01 25.39 8.52
N SER A 4 18.33 25.23 8.59
CA SER A 4 19.12 24.75 7.45
C SER A 4 18.99 23.24 7.34
N VAL A 5 19.08 22.70 6.12
CA VAL A 5 19.14 21.24 5.93
C VAL A 5 20.40 20.68 6.58
N ALA A 6 21.51 21.44 6.55
CA ALA A 6 22.77 21.04 7.18
C ALA A 6 22.66 20.83 8.71
N ASP A 7 21.62 21.37 9.35
CA ASP A 7 21.38 21.22 10.79
C ASP A 7 20.53 19.97 11.12
N MET A 8 20.10 19.21 10.11
CA MET A 8 19.28 18.00 10.31
C MET A 8 20.14 16.77 10.59
N ASP A 9 19.69 15.90 11.49
CA ASP A 9 20.37 14.64 11.79
C ASP A 9 20.28 13.62 10.62
N ALA A 10 19.17 13.64 9.89
CA ALA A 10 18.92 12.76 8.75
C ALA A 10 17.77 13.26 7.86
N ILE A 11 17.72 12.75 6.63
CA ILE A 11 16.59 12.90 5.70
C ILE A 11 15.84 11.57 5.61
N ALA A 12 14.52 11.60 5.77
CA ALA A 12 13.66 10.44 5.63
C ALA A 12 12.82 10.55 4.35
N ALA A 13 12.87 9.52 3.50
CA ALA A 13 12.20 9.51 2.21
C ALA A 13 11.34 8.25 2.05
N ARG A 14 10.16 8.42 1.46
CA ARG A 14 9.30 7.30 1.04
C ARG A 14 9.83 6.58 -0.21
N GLY A 15 10.80 7.20 -0.89
CA GLY A 15 11.28 6.85 -2.22
C GLY A 15 11.73 5.39 -2.39
N ILE A 16 12.22 5.09 -3.58
CA ILE A 16 12.67 3.76 -4.00
C ILE A 16 14.02 3.85 -4.72
N GLY A 17 14.84 2.80 -4.62
CA GLY A 17 15.95 2.56 -5.55
C GLY A 17 15.45 1.83 -6.80
N LYS A 18 15.90 0.59 -6.99
CA LYS A 18 15.39 -0.34 -8.00
C LYS A 18 14.06 -0.96 -7.58
N TRP A 19 13.29 -1.45 -8.56
CA TRP A 19 12.10 -2.26 -8.26
C TRP A 19 12.54 -3.67 -7.86
N GLY A 20 12.05 -4.17 -6.72
CA GLY A 20 12.45 -5.46 -6.17
C GLY A 20 11.76 -5.74 -4.84
N SER A 21 12.12 -6.83 -4.17
CA SER A 21 11.59 -7.18 -2.85
C SER A 21 12.47 -6.60 -1.75
N TYR A 22 11.91 -5.69 -0.96
CA TYR A 22 12.55 -5.07 0.19
C TYR A 22 12.02 -5.69 1.48
N ARG A 23 12.84 -5.71 2.54
CA ARG A 23 12.36 -5.89 3.91
C ARG A 23 11.80 -4.57 4.43
N HIS A 24 11.00 -4.64 5.48
CA HIS A 24 10.58 -3.42 6.16
C HIS A 24 11.76 -2.71 6.82
N GLY A 25 11.57 -1.45 7.20
CA GLY A 25 12.56 -0.63 7.88
C GLY A 25 13.38 0.22 6.91
N ALA A 26 14.57 0.59 7.35
CA ALA A 26 15.38 1.61 6.70
C ALA A 26 16.40 1.05 5.70
N TYR A 27 16.66 1.80 4.65
CA TYR A 27 17.76 1.60 3.72
C TYR A 27 18.52 2.90 3.59
N LEU A 28 19.84 2.86 3.79
CA LEU A 28 20.68 4.03 3.55
C LEU A 28 20.65 4.36 2.05
N LEU A 29 20.38 5.63 1.74
CA LEU A 29 20.43 6.13 0.38
C LEU A 29 21.89 6.35 0.02
N THR A 30 22.48 5.35 -0.65
CA THR A 30 23.83 5.43 -1.20
C THR A 30 23.80 5.95 -2.64
N PRO A 31 24.94 6.36 -3.22
CA PRO A 31 24.99 6.74 -4.63
C PRO A 31 24.44 5.66 -5.58
N GLN A 32 24.65 4.38 -5.27
CA GLN A 32 24.10 3.25 -6.03
C GLN A 32 22.56 3.26 -6.04
N VAL A 33 21.92 3.49 -4.88
CA VAL A 33 20.45 3.59 -4.77
C VAL A 33 19.92 4.73 -5.65
N GLY A 34 20.60 5.89 -5.61
CA GLY A 34 20.26 7.05 -6.43
C GLY A 34 20.40 6.79 -7.94
N ASP A 35 21.46 6.10 -8.35
CA ASP A 35 21.69 5.76 -9.76
C ASP A 35 20.68 4.73 -10.28
N ASP A 36 20.35 3.71 -9.49
CA ASP A 36 19.33 2.72 -9.83
C ASP A 36 17.93 3.37 -9.93
N CYS A 37 17.61 4.29 -9.02
CA CYS A 37 16.40 5.10 -9.07
C CYS A 37 16.29 5.88 -10.39
N ARG A 38 17.38 6.52 -10.86
CA ARG A 38 17.40 7.29 -12.12
C ARG A 38 17.25 6.41 -13.36
N LYS A 39 17.70 5.16 -13.31
CA LYS A 39 17.50 4.17 -14.38
C LYS A 39 16.08 3.59 -14.40
N GLY A 40 15.34 3.72 -13.30
CA GLY A 40 13.97 3.22 -13.17
C GLY A 40 13.03 3.85 -14.21
N THR A 41 12.39 3.01 -15.01
CA THR A 41 11.44 3.43 -16.07
C THR A 41 9.99 3.10 -15.74
N MET A 42 9.73 2.41 -14.63
CA MET A 42 8.39 1.92 -14.27
C MET A 42 7.57 2.99 -13.55
N GLY A 43 6.25 2.97 -13.77
CA GLY A 43 5.30 3.92 -13.18
C GLY A 43 5.48 4.08 -11.67
N HIS A 44 5.01 5.20 -11.12
CA HIS A 44 5.27 5.77 -9.78
C HIS A 44 6.34 6.88 -9.74
N GLN A 45 6.29 7.83 -10.68
CA GLN A 45 7.21 8.97 -10.78
C GLN A 45 7.44 9.74 -9.46
N GLY A 46 6.42 9.82 -8.59
CA GLY A 46 6.54 10.47 -7.28
C GLY A 46 7.54 9.79 -6.33
N LEU A 47 7.64 8.46 -6.35
CA LEU A 47 8.60 7.73 -5.50
C LEU A 47 10.03 7.95 -5.96
N TYR A 48 10.26 7.86 -7.28
CA TYR A 48 11.56 8.13 -7.88
C TYR A 48 12.00 9.58 -7.65
N ALA A 49 11.08 10.55 -7.83
CA ALA A 49 11.36 11.95 -7.54
C ALA A 49 11.77 12.17 -6.07
N SER A 50 11.10 11.51 -5.12
CA SER A 50 11.46 11.60 -3.70
C SER A 50 12.90 11.12 -3.44
N THR A 51 13.32 10.01 -4.03
CA THR A 51 14.70 9.51 -3.88
C THR A 51 15.70 10.47 -4.50
N VAL A 52 15.45 10.97 -5.71
CA VAL A 52 16.37 11.88 -6.40
C VAL A 52 16.56 13.17 -5.60
N ILE A 53 15.48 13.77 -5.10
CA ILE A 53 15.56 14.96 -4.26
C ILE A 53 16.36 14.66 -2.99
N SER A 54 16.07 13.55 -2.30
CA SER A 54 16.80 13.20 -1.08
C SER A 54 18.29 12.90 -1.31
N ASP A 55 18.65 12.29 -2.45
CA ASP A 55 20.05 12.07 -2.88
C ASP A 55 20.78 13.40 -3.10
N GLU A 56 20.16 14.33 -3.81
CA GLU A 56 20.74 15.66 -4.07
C GLU A 56 20.99 16.42 -2.77
N PHE A 57 19.99 16.47 -1.89
CA PHE A 57 20.14 17.15 -0.59
C PHE A 57 21.18 16.45 0.31
N SER A 58 21.23 15.12 0.30
CA SER A 58 22.23 14.38 1.07
C SER A 58 23.66 14.70 0.62
N ARG A 59 23.89 14.75 -0.69
CA ARG A 59 25.20 15.11 -1.28
C ARG A 59 25.58 16.57 -1.08
N GLU A 60 24.63 17.50 -1.20
CA GLU A 60 24.87 18.94 -1.06
C GLU A 60 25.18 19.33 0.40
N TYR A 61 24.44 18.77 1.37
CA TYR A 61 24.50 19.18 2.77
C TYR A 61 25.26 18.20 3.68
N GLY A 62 25.67 17.03 3.19
CA GLY A 62 26.41 16.03 3.97
C GLY A 62 25.57 15.30 5.02
N VAL A 63 24.24 15.34 4.90
CA VAL A 63 23.28 14.73 5.83
C VAL A 63 22.87 13.35 5.32
N PRO A 64 22.89 12.28 6.15
CA PRO A 64 22.49 10.95 5.68
C PRO A 64 21.01 10.90 5.32
N ALA A 65 20.70 10.31 4.16
CA ALA A 65 19.32 10.08 3.72
C ALA A 65 18.96 8.60 3.81
N TYR A 66 17.71 8.31 4.18
CA TYR A 66 17.19 6.96 4.30
C TYR A 66 15.88 6.82 3.54
N LEU A 67 15.74 5.70 2.83
CA LEU A 67 14.43 5.19 2.42
C LEU A 67 13.84 4.40 3.59
N TYR A 68 12.53 4.50 3.84
CA TYR A 68 11.90 3.79 4.96
C TYR A 68 10.56 3.17 4.58
N ASP A 69 10.37 1.87 4.91
CA ASP A 69 9.16 1.07 4.62
C ASP A 69 8.65 1.29 3.17
N VAL A 70 9.54 1.06 2.20
CA VAL A 70 9.31 1.34 0.78
C VAL A 70 8.10 0.59 0.23
N VAL A 71 7.49 1.10 -0.85
CA VAL A 71 6.25 0.54 -1.42
C VAL A 71 6.33 -0.96 -1.77
N PRO A 72 7.42 -1.47 -2.38
CA PRO A 72 7.56 -2.91 -2.63
C PRO A 72 8.26 -3.64 -1.48
N THR A 73 7.92 -3.29 -0.23
CA THR A 73 8.25 -4.13 0.93
C THR A 73 7.49 -5.45 0.81
N ASP A 74 8.22 -6.56 0.87
CA ASP A 74 7.75 -7.89 0.52
C ASP A 74 8.32 -8.92 1.51
N GLU A 75 7.51 -9.23 2.50
CA GLU A 75 7.82 -10.17 3.59
C GLU A 75 6.83 -11.34 3.61
N LEU A 76 6.15 -11.55 2.47
CA LEU A 76 5.17 -12.62 2.33
C LEU A 76 5.89 -13.97 2.42
N PRO A 77 5.34 -14.94 3.17
CA PRO A 77 5.81 -16.31 3.15
C PRO A 77 5.56 -16.92 1.76
N GLU A 78 6.37 -17.91 1.37
CA GLU A 78 6.32 -18.51 0.03
C GLU A 78 4.92 -18.95 -0.40
N ILE A 79 4.12 -19.51 0.53
CA ILE A 79 2.73 -19.91 0.26
C ILE A 79 1.85 -18.76 -0.20
N ALA A 80 2.06 -17.54 0.33
CA ALA A 80 1.34 -16.33 -0.07
C ALA A 80 1.83 -15.81 -1.43
N CYS A 81 3.03 -16.19 -1.86
CA CYS A 81 3.62 -15.73 -3.11
C CYS A 81 3.19 -16.55 -4.33
N ILE A 82 2.78 -17.80 -4.11
CA ILE A 82 2.34 -18.73 -5.16
C ILE A 82 1.01 -18.25 -5.74
N GLY A 83 1.03 -17.90 -7.03
CA GLY A 83 -0.17 -17.59 -7.79
C GLY A 83 -0.75 -18.82 -8.52
N GLY A 84 -1.68 -18.58 -9.43
CA GLY A 84 -2.24 -19.61 -10.31
C GLY A 84 -1.43 -19.90 -11.58
N ILE A 85 -0.27 -19.26 -11.77
CA ILE A 85 0.56 -19.39 -12.97
C ILE A 85 1.97 -19.80 -12.53
N ALA A 86 2.40 -21.00 -12.96
CA ALA A 86 3.57 -21.72 -12.43
C ALA A 86 4.88 -20.91 -12.35
N ASN A 87 5.08 -19.93 -13.22
CA ASN A 87 6.33 -19.17 -13.31
C ASN A 87 6.22 -17.72 -12.82
N TYR A 88 5.05 -17.32 -12.29
CA TYR A 88 4.80 -15.96 -11.83
C TYR A 88 4.55 -15.90 -10.33
N ARG A 89 5.44 -15.20 -9.65
CA ARG A 89 5.27 -14.81 -8.26
C ARG A 89 4.28 -13.65 -8.17
N ARG A 90 3.41 -13.65 -7.17
CA ARG A 90 2.64 -12.45 -6.81
C ARG A 90 3.59 -11.30 -6.51
N ARG A 91 3.26 -10.11 -7.04
CA ARG A 91 4.06 -8.89 -6.85
C ARG A 91 3.45 -8.07 -5.74
N VAL A 92 4.28 -7.65 -4.79
CA VAL A 92 3.84 -6.84 -3.66
C VAL A 92 4.14 -5.38 -3.91
N ALA A 93 3.11 -4.55 -3.84
CA ALA A 93 3.22 -3.09 -3.85
C ALA A 93 2.07 -2.51 -3.04
N SER A 94 2.37 -2.02 -1.84
CA SER A 94 1.34 -1.58 -0.89
C SER A 94 1.75 -0.30 -0.16
N HIS A 95 0.82 0.30 0.58
CA HIS A 95 1.12 1.42 1.48
C HIS A 95 1.75 0.95 2.80
N THR A 96 2.86 0.19 2.71
CA THR A 96 3.52 -0.48 3.84
C THR A 96 3.85 0.50 4.98
N LEU A 97 4.48 1.63 4.65
CA LEU A 97 4.78 2.72 5.59
C LEU A 97 3.57 3.12 6.45
N ASN A 98 2.47 3.51 5.81
CA ASN A 98 1.28 3.95 6.53
C ASN A 98 0.65 2.82 7.34
N CYS A 99 0.58 1.62 6.77
CA CYS A 99 -0.10 0.50 7.41
C CYS A 99 0.66 -0.01 8.64
N ARG A 100 2.00 -0.09 8.58
CA ARG A 100 2.85 -0.40 9.74
C ARG A 100 2.74 0.68 10.82
N ALA A 101 2.75 1.95 10.44
CA ALA A 101 2.57 3.05 11.40
C ALA A 101 1.19 3.00 12.08
N THR A 102 0.15 2.70 11.32
CA THR A 102 -1.21 2.59 11.85
C THR A 102 -1.36 1.34 12.74
N ALA A 103 -0.74 0.21 12.39
CA ALA A 103 -0.69 -0.99 13.21
C ALA A 103 -0.01 -0.73 14.56
N ARG A 104 1.15 -0.05 14.56
CA ARG A 104 1.84 0.36 15.80
C ARG A 104 0.96 1.26 16.67
N LYS A 105 0.32 2.27 16.08
CA LYS A 105 -0.63 3.13 16.80
C LYS A 105 -1.82 2.36 17.37
N ALA A 106 -2.35 1.39 16.64
CA ALA A 106 -3.44 0.56 17.13
C ALA A 106 -2.99 -0.34 18.30
N ALA A 107 -1.79 -0.93 18.22
CA ALA A 107 -1.20 -1.69 19.33
C ALA A 107 -1.04 -0.81 20.58
N GLU A 108 -0.52 0.41 20.43
CA GLU A 108 -0.43 1.39 21.53
C GLU A 108 -1.80 1.70 22.15
N MET A 109 -2.84 1.93 21.32
CA MET A 109 -4.21 2.19 21.79
C MET A 109 -4.85 0.98 22.48
N LEU A 110 -4.40 -0.23 22.17
CA LEU A 110 -4.85 -1.48 22.79
C LEU A 110 -3.98 -1.91 23.96
N GLU A 111 -2.95 -1.12 24.31
CA GLU A 111 -1.93 -1.47 25.32
C GLU A 111 -1.24 -2.82 25.04
N ARG A 112 -0.96 -3.10 23.76
CA ARG A 112 -0.31 -4.32 23.28
C ARG A 112 1.06 -4.03 22.67
N ASP A 113 1.90 -5.05 22.63
CA ASP A 113 3.14 -5.01 21.86
C ASP A 113 2.81 -5.22 20.37
N PRO A 114 3.21 -4.30 19.46
CA PRO A 114 3.08 -4.51 18.02
C PRO A 114 3.81 -5.79 17.51
N GLN A 115 4.83 -6.27 18.23
CA GLN A 115 5.53 -7.52 17.90
C GLN A 115 4.77 -8.79 18.34
N ASP A 116 3.66 -8.64 19.07
CA ASP A 116 2.78 -9.72 19.55
C ASP A 116 1.31 -9.34 19.30
N SER A 117 1.02 -8.95 18.06
CA SER A 117 -0.31 -8.53 17.62
C SER A 117 -0.59 -8.98 16.19
N THR A 118 -1.84 -9.36 15.94
CA THR A 118 -2.37 -9.71 14.62
C THR A 118 -3.47 -8.75 14.20
N PHE A 119 -3.23 -7.94 13.17
CA PHE A 119 -4.16 -6.95 12.67
C PHE A 119 -4.43 -7.11 11.18
N VAL A 120 -5.68 -6.89 10.77
CA VAL A 120 -6.02 -6.65 9.36
C VAL A 120 -6.11 -5.15 9.14
N VAL A 121 -5.21 -4.57 8.35
CA VAL A 121 -5.12 -3.13 8.11
C VAL A 121 -5.57 -2.78 6.70
N THR A 122 -6.63 -2.01 6.55
CA THR A 122 -7.10 -1.50 5.26
C THR A 122 -6.82 0.00 5.14
N HIS A 123 -5.91 0.37 4.25
CA HIS A 123 -5.70 1.75 3.85
C HIS A 123 -6.62 2.12 2.68
N MET A 124 -7.46 3.14 2.88
CA MET A 124 -8.47 3.58 1.91
C MET A 124 -8.20 5.02 1.45
N GLY A 125 -7.50 5.17 0.32
CA GLY A 125 -7.18 6.46 -0.33
C GLY A 125 -7.64 6.50 -1.79
N GLY A 126 -6.85 7.10 -2.69
CA GLY A 126 -7.12 7.01 -4.14
C GLY A 126 -6.97 5.58 -4.67
N GLY A 127 -6.00 4.83 -4.12
CA GLY A 127 -5.91 3.38 -4.19
C GLY A 127 -6.08 2.74 -2.80
N PHE A 128 -6.52 1.49 -2.77
CA PHE A 128 -6.70 0.72 -1.53
C PHE A 128 -5.63 -0.36 -1.41
N CYS A 129 -5.28 -0.71 -0.19
CA CYS A 129 -4.64 -1.98 0.10
C CYS A 129 -5.14 -2.51 1.43
N THR A 130 -5.25 -3.83 1.53
CA THR A 130 -5.60 -4.54 2.76
C THR A 130 -4.43 -5.45 3.07
N LEU A 131 -3.85 -5.33 4.26
CA LEU A 131 -2.68 -6.10 4.67
C LEU A 131 -2.96 -6.86 5.95
N LEU A 132 -2.34 -8.02 6.07
CA LEU A 132 -2.31 -8.80 7.30
C LEU A 132 -0.98 -8.56 7.99
N TYR A 133 -1.06 -7.82 9.09
CA TYR A 133 0.05 -7.58 9.99
C TYR A 133 0.05 -8.64 11.07
N LYS A 134 1.17 -9.33 11.27
CA LYS A 134 1.34 -10.32 12.31
C LYS A 134 2.77 -10.24 12.83
N ASP A 135 2.92 -10.17 14.14
CA ASP A 135 4.21 -10.25 14.84
C ASP A 135 5.29 -9.31 14.24
N GLY A 136 4.93 -8.04 14.06
CA GLY A 136 5.87 -7.05 13.51
C GLY A 136 5.98 -6.99 11.98
N VAL A 137 5.45 -7.95 11.24
CA VAL A 137 5.65 -8.11 9.79
C VAL A 137 4.33 -8.19 9.02
N ILE A 138 4.39 -7.92 7.71
CA ILE A 138 3.24 -8.09 6.81
C ILE A 138 3.36 -9.44 6.12
N ILE A 139 2.45 -10.36 6.45
CA ILE A 139 2.51 -11.74 5.95
C ILE A 139 1.55 -12.02 4.78
N GLU A 140 0.66 -11.09 4.46
CA GLU A 140 -0.21 -11.16 3.28
C GLU A 140 -0.72 -9.76 2.93
N THR A 141 -1.02 -9.53 1.66
CA THR A 141 -1.56 -8.26 1.18
C THR A 141 -2.42 -8.43 -0.06
N TYR A 142 -3.50 -7.66 -0.12
CA TYR A 142 -4.16 -7.32 -1.36
C TYR A 142 -3.76 -5.91 -1.76
N SER A 143 -2.98 -5.81 -2.83
CA SER A 143 -2.65 -4.53 -3.46
C SER A 143 -3.85 -3.94 -4.19
N ALA A 144 -3.74 -2.69 -4.65
CA ALA A 144 -4.84 -2.01 -5.32
C ALA A 144 -5.25 -2.62 -6.67
N ASP A 145 -4.45 -3.54 -7.21
CA ASP A 145 -4.72 -4.27 -8.45
C ASP A 145 -5.14 -5.74 -8.20
N GLU A 146 -4.96 -6.25 -6.97
CA GLU A 146 -5.38 -7.61 -6.56
C GLU A 146 -6.65 -7.62 -5.68
N GLY A 147 -6.93 -6.52 -5.00
CA GLY A 147 -8.04 -6.37 -4.06
C GLY A 147 -9.29 -5.74 -4.67
N SER A 148 -10.05 -5.05 -3.83
CA SER A 148 -11.24 -4.28 -4.19
C SER A 148 -10.94 -3.18 -5.20
N PHE A 149 -11.90 -2.85 -6.06
CA PHE A 149 -11.85 -1.59 -6.79
C PHE A 149 -11.87 -0.40 -5.83
N THR A 150 -11.38 0.74 -6.30
CA THR A 150 -11.11 1.93 -5.49
C THR A 150 -11.74 3.16 -6.16
N PRO A 151 -11.58 4.38 -5.63
CA PRO A 151 -12.01 5.57 -6.36
C PRO A 151 -11.40 5.70 -7.76
N GLU A 152 -10.15 5.25 -7.95
CA GLU A 152 -9.35 5.52 -9.16
C GLU A 152 -8.78 4.25 -9.82
N ARG A 153 -9.06 3.06 -9.29
CA ARG A 153 -8.55 1.77 -9.83
C ARG A 153 -9.63 0.72 -9.92
N ALA A 154 -9.47 -0.19 -10.88
CA ALA A 154 -10.40 -1.27 -11.13
C ALA A 154 -10.35 -2.41 -10.09
N GLY A 155 -9.26 -2.56 -9.34
CA GLY A 155 -9.05 -3.72 -8.47
C GLY A 155 -8.96 -5.02 -9.26
N ARG A 156 -9.34 -6.14 -8.63
CA ARG A 156 -9.37 -7.46 -9.27
C ARG A 156 -10.37 -7.51 -10.43
N ILE A 157 -9.88 -7.95 -11.59
CA ILE A 157 -10.67 -8.18 -12.79
C ILE A 157 -10.47 -9.63 -13.25
N PRO A 158 -11.54 -10.34 -13.67
CA PRO A 158 -11.39 -11.65 -14.30
C PRO A 158 -10.45 -11.60 -15.51
N PRO A 159 -9.46 -12.51 -15.63
CA PRO A 159 -8.52 -12.51 -16.75
C PRO A 159 -9.19 -12.59 -18.12
N SER A 160 -10.31 -13.31 -18.23
CA SER A 160 -11.08 -13.41 -19.47
C SER A 160 -11.56 -12.03 -19.97
N TYR A 161 -11.99 -11.15 -19.07
CA TYR A 161 -12.41 -9.80 -19.45
C TYR A 161 -11.23 -8.97 -19.98
N VAL A 162 -10.05 -9.11 -19.37
CA VAL A 162 -8.84 -8.45 -19.85
C VAL A 162 -8.48 -8.94 -21.25
N ILE A 163 -8.56 -10.24 -21.50
CA ILE A 163 -8.33 -10.83 -22.83
C ILE A 163 -9.36 -10.31 -23.83
N ASP A 164 -10.64 -10.31 -23.48
CA ASP A 164 -11.72 -9.82 -24.34
C ASP A 164 -11.48 -8.36 -24.74
N VAL A 165 -11.12 -7.48 -23.80
CA VAL A 165 -10.80 -6.06 -24.08
C VAL A 165 -9.55 -5.94 -24.97
N CYS A 166 -8.47 -6.67 -24.64
CA CYS A 166 -7.20 -6.56 -25.36
C CYS A 166 -7.25 -7.11 -26.79
N THR A 167 -8.13 -8.08 -27.06
CA THR A 167 -8.26 -8.71 -28.38
C THR A 167 -9.40 -8.14 -29.21
N ASN A 168 -10.20 -7.22 -28.65
CA ASN A 168 -11.32 -6.64 -29.38
C ASN A 168 -10.80 -5.68 -30.47
N PRO A 169 -11.05 -5.96 -31.76
CA PRO A 169 -10.53 -5.14 -32.86
C PRO A 169 -11.12 -3.72 -32.89
N LYS A 170 -12.14 -3.43 -32.08
CA LYS A 170 -12.74 -2.09 -31.95
C LYS A 170 -11.93 -1.16 -31.04
N TYR A 171 -11.04 -1.68 -30.21
CA TYR A 171 -10.27 -0.88 -29.25
C TYR A 171 -8.85 -0.68 -29.74
N SER A 172 -8.41 0.58 -29.80
CA SER A 172 -7.00 0.90 -29.96
C SER A 172 -6.22 0.63 -28.68
N GLU A 173 -4.88 0.61 -28.74
CA GLU A 173 -4.05 0.55 -27.53
C GLU A 173 -4.41 1.68 -26.54
N HIS A 174 -4.70 2.88 -27.07
CA HIS A 174 -5.14 4.01 -26.28
C HIS A 174 -6.47 3.72 -25.56
N ASP A 175 -7.46 3.14 -26.26
CA ASP A 175 -8.74 2.76 -25.66
C ASP A 175 -8.56 1.69 -24.58
N ILE A 176 -7.72 0.69 -24.82
CA ILE A 176 -7.41 -0.37 -23.84
C ILE A 176 -6.79 0.25 -22.58
N ARG A 177 -5.81 1.15 -22.73
CA ARG A 177 -5.20 1.86 -21.59
C ARG A 177 -6.23 2.69 -20.84
N ARG A 178 -7.13 3.38 -21.54
CA ARG A 178 -8.20 4.15 -20.91
C ARG A 178 -9.15 3.25 -20.12
N ILE A 179 -9.66 2.18 -20.74
CA ILE A 179 -10.59 1.21 -20.12
C ILE A 179 -9.99 0.54 -18.88
N LEU A 180 -8.71 0.18 -18.93
CA LEU A 180 -8.07 -0.58 -17.84
C LEU A 180 -7.43 0.29 -16.77
N LYS A 181 -7.17 1.58 -17.01
CA LYS A 181 -6.42 2.44 -16.07
C LYS A 181 -7.05 3.81 -15.77
N GLN A 182 -7.90 4.35 -16.63
CA GLN A 182 -8.43 5.71 -16.47
C GLN A 182 -9.93 5.70 -16.16
N ASP A 183 -10.72 4.95 -16.94
CA ASP A 183 -12.18 4.87 -16.82
C ASP A 183 -12.60 3.76 -15.85
N VAL A 184 -12.01 3.73 -14.66
CA VAL A 184 -12.15 2.62 -13.70
C VAL A 184 -12.56 3.10 -12.31
N GLY A 185 -12.96 2.15 -11.46
CA GLY A 185 -13.33 2.46 -10.07
C GLY A 185 -14.59 3.32 -9.96
N LEU A 186 -14.68 4.15 -8.91
CA LEU A 186 -15.78 5.10 -8.78
C LEU A 186 -15.83 6.08 -9.96
N PHE A 187 -14.67 6.53 -10.44
CA PHE A 187 -14.61 7.44 -11.58
C PHE A 187 -15.25 6.82 -12.83
N GLY A 188 -14.88 5.59 -13.18
CA GLY A 188 -15.49 4.88 -14.32
C GLY A 188 -17.00 4.67 -14.20
N HIS A 189 -17.51 4.50 -12.98
CA HIS A 189 -18.94 4.28 -12.76
C HIS A 189 -19.78 5.56 -12.65
N LEU A 190 -19.25 6.60 -11.99
CA LEU A 190 -20.00 7.76 -11.50
C LEU A 190 -19.48 9.11 -12.04
N GLY A 191 -18.34 9.10 -12.75
CA GLY A 191 -17.67 10.28 -13.29
C GLY A 191 -16.93 11.10 -12.24
N THR A 192 -16.73 10.58 -11.03
CA THR A 192 -16.01 11.25 -9.94
C THR A 192 -15.31 10.23 -9.04
N SER A 193 -14.10 10.54 -8.59
CA SER A 193 -13.39 9.80 -7.53
C SER A 193 -13.60 10.43 -6.15
N ASN A 194 -14.34 11.56 -6.06
CA ASN A 194 -14.57 12.26 -4.81
C ASN A 194 -15.67 11.57 -3.99
N CYS A 195 -15.27 10.85 -2.95
CA CYS A 195 -16.20 10.13 -2.07
C CYS A 195 -17.19 11.06 -1.34
N VAL A 196 -16.80 12.29 -1.00
CA VAL A 196 -17.71 13.27 -0.37
C VAL A 196 -18.84 13.67 -1.32
N GLU A 197 -18.50 13.82 -2.61
CA GLU A 197 -19.50 14.06 -3.64
C GLU A 197 -20.44 12.86 -3.82
N VAL A 198 -19.89 11.64 -3.83
CA VAL A 198 -20.68 10.41 -3.94
C VAL A 198 -21.66 10.28 -2.77
N GLU A 199 -21.24 10.51 -1.53
CA GLU A 199 -22.12 10.50 -0.36
C GLU A 199 -23.22 11.56 -0.44
N ARG A 200 -22.91 12.76 -0.94
CA ARG A 200 -23.93 13.79 -1.18
C ARG A 200 -24.97 13.30 -2.18
N ARG A 201 -24.55 12.72 -3.31
CA ARG A 201 -25.48 12.15 -4.31
C ARG A 201 -26.36 11.06 -3.70
N ILE A 202 -25.82 10.22 -2.83
CA ILE A 202 -26.57 9.17 -2.12
C ILE A 202 -27.64 9.79 -1.22
N ASN A 203 -27.29 10.80 -0.42
CA ASN A 203 -28.23 11.51 0.44
C ASN A 203 -29.33 12.24 -0.36
N ASP A 204 -29.01 12.69 -1.58
CA ASP A 204 -29.96 13.29 -2.52
C ASP A 204 -30.81 12.24 -3.29
N GLY A 205 -30.59 10.94 -3.03
CA GLY A 205 -31.40 9.84 -3.56
C GLY A 205 -30.85 9.14 -4.81
N ASP A 206 -29.60 9.39 -5.21
CA ASP A 206 -28.96 8.70 -6.35
C ASP A 206 -28.70 7.21 -6.04
N LYS A 207 -29.58 6.36 -6.57
CA LYS A 207 -29.51 4.90 -6.38
C LYS A 207 -28.33 4.23 -7.08
N LYS A 208 -27.81 4.82 -8.17
CA LYS A 208 -26.63 4.28 -8.84
C LYS A 208 -25.38 4.56 -7.99
N ALA A 209 -25.26 5.77 -7.46
CA ALA A 209 -24.17 6.14 -6.54
C ALA A 209 -24.18 5.24 -5.29
N GLU A 210 -25.36 5.01 -4.69
CA GLU A 210 -25.52 4.14 -3.52
C GLU A 210 -25.04 2.72 -3.81
N LEU A 211 -25.53 2.11 -4.89
CA LEU A 211 -25.17 0.74 -5.27
C LEU A 211 -23.66 0.59 -5.51
N VAL A 212 -23.07 1.50 -6.28
CA VAL A 212 -21.64 1.44 -6.63
C VAL A 212 -20.77 1.66 -5.39
N TYR A 213 -21.09 2.65 -4.56
CA TYR A 213 -20.32 2.95 -3.35
C TYR A 213 -20.44 1.81 -2.33
N GLN A 214 -21.63 1.23 -2.18
CA GLN A 214 -21.84 0.06 -1.34
C GLN A 214 -21.12 -1.19 -1.88
N ALA A 215 -21.06 -1.37 -3.20
CA ALA A 215 -20.27 -2.45 -3.82
C ALA A 215 -18.77 -2.30 -3.52
N MET A 216 -18.25 -1.06 -3.48
CA MET A 216 -16.87 -0.80 -3.08
C MET A 216 -16.61 -1.23 -1.63
N ALA A 217 -17.45 -0.79 -0.69
CA ALA A 217 -17.37 -1.21 0.73
C ALA A 217 -17.53 -2.73 0.90
N TYR A 218 -18.39 -3.35 0.09
CA TYR A 218 -18.59 -4.79 0.08
C TYR A 218 -17.33 -5.55 -0.34
N GLN A 219 -16.63 -5.09 -1.38
CA GLN A 219 -15.39 -5.72 -1.81
C GLN A 219 -14.26 -5.55 -0.78
N VAL A 220 -14.14 -4.37 -0.16
CA VAL A 220 -13.19 -4.17 0.96
C VAL A 220 -13.46 -5.16 2.09
N SER A 221 -14.74 -5.36 2.44
CA SER A 221 -15.13 -6.32 3.47
C SER A 221 -14.72 -7.76 3.13
N LYS A 222 -14.84 -8.15 1.86
CA LYS A 222 -14.38 -9.47 1.39
C LYS A 222 -12.88 -9.63 1.56
N ASP A 223 -12.12 -8.60 1.20
CA ASP A 223 -10.66 -8.66 1.27
C ASP A 223 -10.21 -8.80 2.73
N ILE A 224 -10.82 -8.04 3.65
CA ILE A 224 -10.59 -8.16 5.11
C ILE A 224 -10.87 -9.60 5.59
N CYS A 225 -12.03 -10.16 5.28
CA CYS A 225 -12.40 -11.50 5.73
C CYS A 225 -11.48 -12.59 5.11
N SER A 226 -11.08 -12.43 3.85
CA SER A 226 -10.14 -13.34 3.20
C SER A 226 -8.79 -13.36 3.93
N LEU A 227 -8.29 -12.21 4.37
CA LEU A 227 -7.05 -12.14 5.13
C LEU A 227 -7.19 -12.74 6.53
N GLY A 228 -8.34 -12.58 7.19
CA GLY A 228 -8.58 -13.25 8.48
C GLY A 228 -8.47 -14.77 8.41
N ALA A 229 -8.81 -15.39 7.27
CA ALA A 229 -8.67 -16.83 7.08
C ALA A 229 -7.21 -17.30 7.11
N VAL A 230 -6.25 -16.46 6.72
CA VAL A 230 -4.80 -16.78 6.71
C VAL A 230 -4.29 -17.08 8.13
N VAL A 231 -4.88 -16.43 9.13
CA VAL A 231 -4.56 -16.62 10.57
C VAL A 231 -5.67 -17.38 11.30
N CYS A 232 -6.49 -18.14 10.57
CA CYS A 232 -7.56 -18.96 11.14
C CYS A 232 -8.56 -18.17 12.03
N GLY A 233 -8.76 -16.89 11.74
CA GLY A 233 -9.63 -16.00 12.49
C GLY A 233 -9.00 -15.38 13.74
N ASP A 234 -7.73 -15.69 14.05
CA ASP A 234 -7.00 -15.09 15.17
C ASP A 234 -6.54 -13.68 14.81
N VAL A 235 -7.44 -12.72 14.97
CA VAL A 235 -7.25 -11.30 14.64
C VAL A 235 -7.61 -10.47 15.87
N ASP A 236 -6.66 -9.69 16.38
CA ASP A 236 -6.86 -8.81 17.53
C ASP A 236 -7.77 -7.62 17.18
N ALA A 237 -7.56 -7.04 15.99
CA ALA A 237 -8.35 -5.91 15.49
C ALA A 237 -8.31 -5.77 13.97
N ILE A 238 -9.38 -5.19 13.43
CA ILE A 238 -9.46 -4.72 12.05
C ILE A 238 -9.31 -3.20 12.06
N ILE A 239 -8.36 -2.68 11.29
CA ILE A 239 -8.00 -1.26 11.29
C ILE A 239 -8.37 -0.64 9.95
N LEU A 240 -9.27 0.34 9.98
CA LEU A 240 -9.65 1.14 8.82
C LEU A 240 -8.94 2.49 8.86
N THR A 241 -8.07 2.75 7.90
CA THR A 241 -7.26 3.97 7.78
C THR A 241 -7.36 4.58 6.40
N GLY A 242 -6.70 5.72 6.18
CA GLY A 242 -6.69 6.44 4.91
C GLY A 242 -7.70 7.58 4.89
N GLY A 243 -7.72 8.33 3.79
CA GLY A 243 -8.58 9.52 3.65
C GLY A 243 -10.07 9.21 3.80
N ILE A 244 -10.51 8.06 3.25
CA ILE A 244 -11.91 7.64 3.23
C ILE A 244 -12.38 7.15 4.59
N ALA A 245 -11.48 6.77 5.51
CA ALA A 245 -11.85 6.36 6.86
C ALA A 245 -12.53 7.48 7.69
N ARG A 246 -12.55 8.73 7.20
CA ARG A 246 -13.36 9.83 7.76
C ARG A 246 -14.86 9.69 7.45
N SER A 247 -15.22 8.90 6.46
CA SER A 247 -16.61 8.62 6.09
C SER A 247 -17.26 7.68 7.11
N ALA A 248 -18.23 8.19 7.86
CA ALA A 248 -19.05 7.37 8.74
C ALA A 248 -19.91 6.36 7.95
N MET A 249 -20.43 6.75 6.79
CA MET A 249 -21.25 5.88 5.93
C MET A 249 -20.44 4.68 5.45
N PHE A 250 -19.26 4.93 4.88
CA PHE A 250 -18.43 3.89 4.29
C PHE A 250 -17.87 2.94 5.35
N THR A 251 -17.32 3.50 6.44
CA THR A 251 -16.78 2.69 7.55
C THR A 251 -17.86 1.89 8.26
N ALA A 252 -19.07 2.42 8.45
CA ALA A 252 -20.18 1.67 9.04
C ALA A 252 -20.61 0.47 8.19
N TRP A 253 -20.64 0.62 6.85
CA TRP A 253 -20.95 -0.49 5.96
C TRP A 253 -19.90 -1.60 5.99
N ILE A 254 -18.61 -1.25 6.10
CA ILE A 254 -17.55 -2.24 6.27
C ILE A 254 -17.68 -2.90 7.64
N LYS A 255 -17.74 -2.09 8.71
CA LYS A 255 -17.82 -2.56 10.10
C LYS A 255 -18.92 -3.61 10.29
N LYS A 256 -20.14 -3.31 9.83
CA LYS A 256 -21.29 -4.25 9.90
C LYS A 256 -20.99 -5.64 9.33
N ARG A 257 -20.08 -5.74 8.35
CA ARG A 257 -19.76 -6.99 7.65
C ARG A 257 -18.58 -7.74 8.24
N VAL A 258 -17.69 -7.06 8.98
CA VAL A 258 -16.41 -7.64 9.40
C VAL A 258 -16.23 -7.69 10.92
N GLU A 259 -17.07 -6.96 11.69
CA GLU A 259 -16.96 -6.91 13.15
C GLU A 259 -17.24 -8.23 13.86
N PHE A 260 -17.83 -9.21 13.16
CA PHE A 260 -17.98 -10.57 13.68
C PHE A 260 -16.62 -11.29 13.85
N MET A 261 -15.59 -10.86 13.11
CA MET A 261 -14.27 -11.47 13.11
C MET A 261 -13.38 -10.87 14.20
N ALA A 262 -13.36 -9.54 14.34
CA ALA A 262 -12.59 -8.82 15.35
C ALA A 262 -13.14 -7.40 15.56
N PRO A 263 -12.83 -6.73 16.68
CA PRO A 263 -13.13 -5.32 16.89
C PRO A 263 -12.62 -4.43 15.75
N VAL A 264 -13.44 -3.48 15.29
CA VAL A 264 -13.08 -2.56 14.20
C VAL A 264 -12.66 -1.21 14.77
N MET A 265 -11.41 -0.83 14.52
CA MET A 265 -10.81 0.45 14.86
C MET A 265 -10.77 1.35 13.63
N ILE A 266 -11.19 2.61 13.79
CA ILE A 266 -11.14 3.61 12.73
C ILE A 266 -10.06 4.62 13.09
N ILE A 267 -8.99 4.68 12.30
CA ILE A 267 -7.87 5.60 12.48
C ILE A 267 -7.76 6.44 11.20
N PRO A 268 -8.47 7.58 11.11
CA PRO A 268 -8.59 8.30 9.85
C PRO A 268 -7.30 9.00 9.40
N GLY A 269 -7.11 9.10 8.09
CA GLY A 269 -5.99 9.81 7.48
C GLY A 269 -4.78 8.91 7.24
N SER A 270 -3.62 9.54 7.08
CA SER A 270 -2.34 8.87 6.96
C SER A 270 -1.33 9.49 7.92
N MET A 271 -0.34 8.70 8.30
CA MET A 271 0.73 9.09 9.22
C MET A 271 2.09 9.05 8.51
N GLU A 272 2.13 9.36 7.21
CA GLU A 272 3.34 9.12 6.40
C GLU A 272 4.54 9.94 6.91
N THR A 273 4.34 11.22 7.25
CA THR A 273 5.41 12.09 7.73
C THR A 273 5.92 11.64 9.10
N GLU A 274 5.02 11.34 10.03
CA GLU A 274 5.35 10.84 11.36
C GLU A 274 6.01 9.45 11.30
N ALA A 275 5.56 8.61 10.36
CA ALA A 275 6.13 7.28 10.15
C ALA A 275 7.56 7.34 9.60
N LEU A 276 7.82 8.23 8.64
CA LEU A 276 9.16 8.46 8.09
C LEU A 276 10.11 9.00 9.17
N ALA A 277 9.70 10.09 9.83
CA ALA A 277 10.52 10.71 10.87
C ALA A 277 10.74 9.75 12.05
N GLY A 278 9.70 9.09 12.53
CA GLY A 278 9.79 8.11 13.61
C GLY A 278 10.62 6.89 13.24
N GLY A 279 10.50 6.39 12.00
CA GLY A 279 11.30 5.29 11.48
C GLY A 279 12.79 5.59 11.48
N VAL A 280 13.18 6.72 10.89
CA VAL A 280 14.58 7.14 10.87
C VAL A 280 15.08 7.50 12.27
N THR A 281 14.23 8.05 13.14
CA THR A 281 14.61 8.29 14.55
C THR A 281 14.99 6.99 15.27
N ARG A 282 14.24 5.90 15.07
CA ARG A 282 14.56 4.59 15.66
C ARG A 282 15.90 4.05 15.15
N VAL A 283 16.22 4.27 13.88
CA VAL A 283 17.52 3.92 13.30
C VAL A 283 18.65 4.72 13.94
N LEU A 284 18.50 6.05 14.04
CA LEU A 284 19.51 6.92 14.64
C LEU A 284 19.77 6.60 16.12
N ARG A 285 18.77 6.07 16.83
CA ARG A 285 18.89 5.62 18.22
C ARG A 285 19.42 4.19 18.37
N GLY A 286 19.61 3.45 17.28
CA GLY A 286 20.02 2.05 17.29
C GLY A 286 18.92 1.07 17.73
N GLU A 287 17.66 1.50 17.70
CA GLU A 287 16.48 0.67 18.03
C GLU A 287 16.05 -0.22 16.84
N GLU A 288 16.35 0.22 15.61
CA GLU A 288 16.16 -0.55 14.38
C GLU A 288 17.45 -0.56 13.54
N PRO A 289 17.79 -1.67 12.86
CA PRO A 289 18.94 -1.73 11.97
C PRO A 289 18.67 -1.03 10.63
N VAL A 290 19.74 -0.68 9.93
CA VAL A 290 19.69 -0.34 8.50
C VAL A 290 19.85 -1.62 7.69
N ASN A 291 18.94 -1.88 6.76
CA ASN A 291 19.01 -3.02 5.85
C ASN A 291 20.10 -2.79 4.78
N SER A 292 20.69 -3.89 4.30
CA SER A 292 21.58 -3.84 3.13
C SER A 292 20.76 -3.70 1.85
N TYR A 293 21.13 -2.73 1.01
CA TYR A 293 20.51 -2.58 -0.32
C TYR A 293 20.90 -3.71 -1.29
N GLU A 294 22.01 -4.41 -1.03
CA GLU A 294 22.42 -5.60 -1.80
C GLU A 294 21.43 -6.76 -1.65
N ASP A 295 20.72 -6.83 -0.52
CA ASP A 295 19.70 -7.85 -0.25
C ASP A 295 18.40 -7.59 -1.03
N VAL A 296 18.26 -6.43 -1.69
CA VAL A 296 17.11 -6.13 -2.53
C VAL A 296 17.20 -6.98 -3.79
N ARG A 297 16.33 -7.97 -3.88
CA ARG A 297 16.25 -8.90 -5.01
C ARG A 297 15.32 -8.33 -6.09
N GLU A 298 15.82 -8.23 -7.32
CA GLU A 298 14.96 -7.95 -8.47
C GLU A 298 14.21 -9.24 -8.81
N HIS A 299 12.89 -9.25 -8.69
CA HIS A 299 12.08 -10.41 -9.05
C HIS A 299 11.28 -10.09 -10.29
N PHE A 300 11.60 -10.75 -11.41
CA PHE A 300 10.73 -10.74 -12.57
C PHE A 300 10.11 -12.11 -12.84
N LEU A 301 10.73 -13.22 -12.42
CA LEU A 301 10.27 -14.60 -12.67
C LEU A 301 10.65 -15.56 -11.52
N PHE A 302 9.92 -16.68 -11.36
CA PHE A 302 10.28 -17.74 -10.39
C PHE A 302 11.65 -18.38 -10.65
N GLU A 303 12.14 -18.33 -11.89
CA GLU A 303 13.46 -18.85 -12.29
C GLU A 303 14.64 -18.17 -11.55
N ASP A 304 14.42 -16.98 -10.98
CA ASP A 304 15.42 -16.24 -10.20
C ASP A 304 15.61 -16.80 -8.77
N LEU A 305 14.65 -17.60 -8.26
CA LEU A 305 14.70 -18.19 -6.92
C LEU A 305 15.35 -19.59 -6.88
N GLU A 306 15.36 -20.34 -7.98
CA GLU A 306 16.02 -21.66 -8.05
C GLU A 306 17.55 -21.56 -8.15
N ASN A 307 18.10 -20.36 -8.38
CA ASN A 307 19.53 -20.10 -8.56
C ASN A 307 20.19 -19.31 -7.40
N GLN A 308 19.51 -19.14 -6.26
CA GLN A 308 20.04 -18.53 -5.03
C GLN A 308 19.99 -19.52 -3.86
#